data_AF-A0A7V9KWL8-F1
#
_entry.id   AF-A0A7V9KWL8-F1
#
_cell.length_a   1.000
_cell.length_b   1.000
_cell.length_c   1.000
_cell.angle_alpha   90.00
_cell.angle_beta   90.00
_cell.angle_gamma   90.00
#
_symmetry.space_group_name_H-M   'P 1'
#
loop_
_entity.id
_entity.type
_entity.pdbx_description
1 polymer ?
#
loop_
_entity_poly.entity_id
_entity_poly.type
_entity_poly.pdbx_seq_one_letter_code
_entity_poly.pdbx_strand_id
1 'polypeptide(L)'
;MLRQAEAALSWPQRRFFFVLALPAFGISLAYTIVTAYVPVLLDDLSGPTTTGALIGAEGLIALIVPALIGGWSDRSTSRIGSRLPFILVGAALTSLSLILMPYR
;
A
#
# COMPACT_ATOMS: atom_id res chain seq x y z
N MET A 1 -4.82 -19.96 -35.34
CA MET A 1 -3.67 -19.57 -34.48
C MET A 1 -4.13 -19.13 -33.08
N LEU A 2 -5.05 -19.86 -32.44
CA LEU A 2 -5.66 -19.48 -31.14
C LEU A 2 -5.44 -20.55 -30.05
N ARG A 3 -4.25 -21.17 -30.03
CA ARG A 3 -3.88 -22.22 -29.06
C ARG A 3 -2.43 -22.10 -28.58
N GLN A 4 -2.02 -20.89 -28.18
CA GLN A 4 -0.98 -20.79 -27.15
C GLN A 4 -1.71 -20.93 -25.81
N ALA A 5 -2.14 -22.17 -25.55
CA ALA A 5 -2.71 -22.57 -24.28
C ALA A 5 -1.68 -22.30 -23.18
N GLU A 6 -2.11 -21.58 -22.16
CA GLU A 6 -1.73 -21.78 -20.76
C GLU A 6 -0.36 -22.46 -20.56
N ALA A 7 0.72 -21.75 -20.89
CA ALA A 7 2.04 -22.17 -20.43
C ALA A 7 2.00 -22.09 -18.90
N ALA A 8 1.77 -23.23 -18.24
CA ALA A 8 1.70 -23.32 -16.79
C ALA A 8 2.94 -22.61 -16.21
N LEU A 9 2.70 -21.62 -15.35
CA LEU A 9 3.75 -20.80 -14.76
C LEU A 9 4.82 -21.72 -14.16
N SER A 10 6.07 -21.50 -14.54
CA SER A 10 7.19 -22.27 -13.99
C SER A 10 7.26 -22.09 -12.47
N TRP A 11 7.77 -23.09 -11.75
CA TRP A 11 7.93 -23.04 -10.30
C TRP A 11 8.61 -21.75 -9.78
N PRO A 12 9.70 -21.25 -10.42
CA PRO A 12 10.31 -19.97 -10.05
C PRO A 12 9.37 -18.78 -10.24
N GLN A 13 8.56 -18.75 -11.31
CA GLN A 13 7.58 -17.69 -11.56
C GLN A 13 6.44 -17.72 -10.53
N ARG A 14 5.93 -18.91 -10.18
CA ARG A 14 4.91 -19.04 -9.13
C ARG A 14 5.43 -18.53 -7.80
N ARG A 15 6.67 -18.89 -7.42
CA ARG A 15 7.32 -18.37 -6.20
C ARG A 15 7.47 -16.84 -6.24
N PHE A 16 7.89 -16.29 -7.38
CA PHE A 16 7.99 -14.84 -7.56
C PHE A 16 6.64 -14.13 -7.35
N PHE A 17 5.57 -14.62 -7.97
CA PHE A 17 4.23 -14.08 -7.78
C PHE A 17 3.76 -14.22 -6.33
N PHE A 18 4.02 -15.33 -5.66
CA PHE A 18 3.67 -15.49 -4.23
C PHE A 18 4.38 -14.46 -3.34
N VAL A 19 5.68 -14.21 -3.58
CA VAL A 19 6.46 -13.23 -2.81
C VAL A 19 5.96 -11.80 -3.02
N LEU A 20 5.42 -11.48 -4.19
CA LEU A 20 4.78 -10.18 -4.47
C LEU A 20 3.34 -10.10 -3.95
N ALA A 21 2.57 -11.17 -4.13
CA ALA A 21 1.16 -11.21 -3.81
C ALA A 21 0.89 -11.23 -2.31
N LEU A 22 1.73 -11.90 -1.51
CA LEU A 22 1.52 -12.02 -0.06
C LEU A 22 1.61 -10.66 0.67
N PRO A 23 2.63 -9.82 0.47
CA PRO A 23 2.67 -8.48 1.05
C PRO A 23 1.57 -7.57 0.50
N ALA A 24 1.30 -7.64 -0.81
CA ALA A 24 0.23 -6.86 -1.43
C ALA A 24 -1.13 -7.19 -0.82
N PHE A 25 -1.41 -8.48 -0.61
CA PHE A 25 -2.62 -8.95 0.07
C PHE A 25 -2.71 -8.40 1.50
N GLY A 26 -1.63 -8.47 2.28
CA GLY A 26 -1.61 -7.93 3.64
C GLY A 26 -1.90 -6.43 3.70
N ILE A 27 -1.27 -5.66 2.81
CA ILE A 27 -1.49 -4.21 2.72
C ILE A 27 -2.92 -3.90 2.28
N SER A 28 -3.44 -4.60 1.26
CA SER A 28 -4.82 -4.42 0.81
C SER A 28 -5.83 -4.74 1.92
N LEU A 29 -5.65 -5.84 2.64
CA LEU A 29 -6.52 -6.23 3.75
C LEU A 29 -6.51 -5.16 4.87
N ALA A 30 -5.32 -4.71 5.28
CA ALA A 30 -5.19 -3.67 6.29
C ALA A 30 -5.84 -2.36 5.82
N TYR A 31 -5.60 -1.94 4.57
CA TYR A 31 -6.19 -0.74 3.99
C TYR A 31 -7.71 -0.81 3.95
N THR A 32 -8.28 -1.96 3.57
CA THR A 32 -9.73 -2.17 3.58
C THR A 32 -10.31 -2.06 4.99
N ILE A 33 -9.67 -2.66 5.99
CA ILE A 33 -10.14 -2.56 7.38
C ILE A 33 -10.08 -1.10 7.85
N VAL A 34 -8.96 -0.42 7.64
CA VAL A 34 -8.78 0.99 8.03
C VAL A 34 -9.84 1.88 7.37
N THR A 35 -9.99 1.80 6.05
CA THR A 35 -10.94 2.66 5.31
C THR A 35 -12.41 2.32 5.60
N ALA A 36 -12.72 1.10 6.02
CA ALA A 36 -14.08 0.73 6.42
C ALA A 36 -14.47 1.28 7.80
N TYR A 37 -13.54 1.29 8.77
CA TYR A 37 -13.87 1.59 10.17
C TYR A 37 -13.44 2.99 10.63
N VAL A 38 -12.34 3.53 10.11
CA VAL A 38 -11.81 4.84 10.53
C VAL A 38 -12.81 5.98 10.31
N PRO A 39 -13.51 6.10 9.15
CA PRO A 39 -14.52 7.15 8.95
C PRO A 39 -15.64 7.13 10.00
N VAL A 40 -16.14 5.95 10.32
CA VAL A 40 -17.23 5.76 11.30
C VAL A 40 -16.75 6.17 12.69
N LEU A 41 -15.57 5.69 13.09
CA LEU A 41 -15.00 6.01 14.39
C LEU A 41 -14.66 7.50 14.53
N LEU A 42 -14.18 8.14 13.46
CA LEU A 42 -13.89 9.57 13.45
C LEU A 42 -15.15 10.43 13.50
N ASP A 43 -16.21 10.01 12.83
CA ASP A 43 -17.49 10.73 12.86
C ASP A 43 -18.06 10.78 14.28
N ASP A 44 -18.03 9.65 14.99
CA ASP A 44 -18.46 9.55 16.38
C ASP A 44 -17.64 10.44 17.34
N LEU A 45 -16.34 10.65 17.05
CA LEU A 45 -15.42 11.39 17.93
C LEU A 45 -15.29 12.89 17.60
N SER A 46 -15.36 13.26 16.33
CA SER A 46 -14.95 14.57 15.82
C SER A 46 -15.96 15.27 14.93
N GLY A 47 -17.05 14.58 14.58
CA GLY A 47 -18.18 15.09 13.81
C GLY A 47 -17.96 15.13 12.28
N PRO A 48 -19.05 15.33 11.51
CA PRO A 48 -19.06 15.04 10.07
C PRO A 48 -18.14 15.93 9.24
N THR A 49 -18.02 17.20 9.61
CA THR A 49 -17.18 18.16 8.88
C THR A 49 -15.70 17.82 9.02
N THR A 50 -15.26 17.44 10.22
CA THR A 50 -13.87 17.07 10.50
C THR A 50 -13.50 15.77 9.80
N THR A 51 -14.38 14.76 9.89
CA THR A 51 -14.22 13.48 9.21
C THR A 51 -14.13 13.66 7.70
N GLY A 52 -15.04 14.42 7.10
CA GLY A 52 -15.02 14.71 5.66
C GLY A 52 -13.74 15.43 5.22
N ALA A 53 -13.26 16.40 6.02
CA ALA A 53 -12.01 17.10 5.73
C ALA A 53 -10.79 16.17 5.78
N LEU A 54 -10.73 15.25 6.76
CA LEU A 54 -9.63 14.30 6.91
C LEU A 54 -9.61 13.26 5.78
N ILE A 55 -10.77 12.72 5.40
CA ILE A 55 -10.88 11.79 4.26
C ILE A 55 -10.53 12.51 2.95
N GLY A 56 -10.97 13.75 2.77
CA GLY A 56 -10.59 14.56 1.61
C GLY A 56 -9.09 14.81 1.54
N ALA A 57 -8.46 15.11 2.67
CA ALA A 57 -7.02 15.28 2.77
C ALA A 57 -6.26 13.99 2.47
N GLU A 58 -6.74 12.83 2.96
CA GLU A 58 -6.19 11.51 2.61
C GLU A 58 -6.17 11.31 1.09
N GLY A 59 -7.29 11.58 0.42
CA GLY A 59 -7.39 11.44 -1.04
C GLY A 59 -6.40 12.31 -1.81
N LEU A 60 -6.16 13.55 -1.35
CA LEU A 60 -5.14 14.43 -1.93
C LEU A 60 -3.73 13.87 -1.75
N ILE A 61 -3.43 13.36 -0.55
CA ILE A 61 -2.13 12.72 -0.26
C ILE A 61 -1.94 11.49 -1.16
N ALA A 62 -2.99 10.67 -1.31
CA ALA A 62 -2.97 9.48 -2.15
C ALA A 62 -2.72 9.79 -3.64
N LEU A 63 -3.05 10.99 -4.11
CA LEU A 63 -2.74 11.45 -5.46
C LEU A 63 -1.30 11.99 -5.57
N ILE A 64 -0.89 12.82 -4.61
CA ILE A 64 0.40 13.55 -4.67
C ILE A 64 1.59 12.63 -4.41
N VAL A 65 1.49 11.75 -3.41
CA VAL A 65 2.62 10.93 -2.96
C VAL A 65 3.13 9.99 -4.06
N PRO A 66 2.29 9.22 -4.78
CA PRO A 66 2.76 8.36 -5.87
C PRO A 66 3.41 9.14 -7.02
N ALA A 67 2.92 10.34 -7.34
CA ALA A 67 3.50 11.17 -8.39
C ALA A 67 4.92 11.64 -8.03
N LEU A 68 5.11 12.12 -6.78
CA LEU A 68 6.41 12.58 -6.30
C LEU A 68 7.39 11.43 -6.09
N ILE A 69 6.97 10.39 -5.35
CA ILE A 69 7.83 9.26 -5.00
C ILE A 69 8.10 8.39 -6.24
N GLY A 70 7.14 8.22 -7.14
CA GLY A 70 7.34 7.46 -8.38
C GLY A 70 8.45 8.07 -9.25
N GLY A 71 8.39 9.39 -9.48
CA GLY A 71 9.41 10.11 -10.23
C GLY A 71 10.79 10.10 -9.55
N TRP A 72 10.85 10.12 -8.21
CA TRP A 72 12.10 10.03 -7.47
C TRP A 72 12.67 8.61 -7.44
N SER A 73 11.82 7.60 -7.27
CA SER A 73 12.17 6.18 -7.26
C SER A 73 12.81 5.76 -8.58
N ASP A 74 12.28 6.22 -9.70
CA ASP A 74 12.81 5.87 -11.02
C ASP A 74 14.22 6.43 -11.29
N ARG A 75 14.61 7.51 -10.59
CA ARG A 75 15.93 8.13 -10.71
C ARG A 75 16.94 7.63 -9.67
N SER A 76 16.50 6.84 -8.70
CA SER A 76 17.35 6.37 -7.60
C SER A 76 18.19 5.17 -8.04
N THR A 77 19.51 5.22 -7.80
CA THR A 77 20.45 4.13 -8.12
C THR A 77 20.97 3.48 -6.83
N SER A 78 20.11 2.74 -6.14
CA SER A 78 20.47 1.98 -4.94
C SER A 78 21.04 0.60 -5.29
N ARG A 79 22.01 0.11 -4.49
CA ARG A 79 22.65 -1.22 -4.64
C ARG A 79 21.68 -2.40 -4.52
N ILE A 80 20.54 -2.21 -3.85
CA ILE A 80 19.48 -3.22 -3.67
C ILE A 80 18.35 -3.09 -4.71
N GLY A 81 18.51 -2.22 -5.72
CA GLY A 81 17.53 -1.92 -6.76
C GLY A 81 16.85 -0.56 -6.54
N SER A 82 16.48 0.13 -7.62
CA SER A 82 15.96 1.50 -7.58
C SER A 82 14.65 1.67 -6.80
N ARG A 83 13.80 0.63 -6.77
CA ARG A 83 12.42 0.68 -6.26
C ARG A 83 12.28 0.03 -4.88
N LEU A 84 13.14 -0.94 -4.59
CA LEU A 84 13.12 -1.73 -3.35
C LEU A 84 13.30 -0.91 -2.06
N PRO A 85 14.20 0.10 -1.96
CA PRO A 85 14.37 0.86 -0.72
C PRO A 85 13.10 1.63 -0.34
N PHE A 86 12.38 2.17 -1.32
CA PHE A 86 11.12 2.89 -1.10
C PHE A 86 10.03 1.98 -0.55
N ILE A 87 9.91 0.78 -1.11
CA ILE A 87 8.95 -0.23 -0.65
C ILE A 87 9.27 -0.66 0.78
N LEU A 88 10.55 -0.88 1.11
CA LEU A 88 10.96 -1.28 2.46
C LEU A 88 10.69 -0.19 3.50
N VAL A 89 10.99 1.07 3.19
CA VAL A 89 10.69 2.21 4.08
C VAL A 89 9.19 2.35 4.29
N GLY A 90 8.40 2.30 3.21
CA GLY A 90 6.94 2.34 3.29
C GLY A 90 6.37 1.18 4.11
N ALA A 91 6.83 -0.05 3.87
CA ALA A 91 6.40 -1.23 4.60
C ALA A 91 6.74 -1.14 6.10
N ALA A 92 7.95 -0.67 6.44
CA ALA A 92 8.35 -0.48 7.83
C ALA A 92 7.49 0.58 8.52
N LEU A 93 7.23 1.71 7.86
CA LEU A 93 6.41 2.79 8.39
C LEU A 93 4.97 2.34 8.62
N THR A 94 4.35 1.67 7.63
CA THR A 94 2.99 1.15 7.76
C THR A 94 2.89 0.09 8.86
N SER A 95 3.86 -0.82 8.94
CA SER A 95 3.88 -1.86 9.98
C SER A 95 4.00 -1.23 11.37
N LEU A 96 4.87 -0.23 11.53
CA LEU A 96 5.04 0.48 12.79
C LEU A 96 3.76 1.24 13.20
N SER A 97 3.12 1.93 12.26
CA SER A 97 1.85 2.63 12.51
C SER A 97 0.73 1.67 12.95
N LEU A 98 0.60 0.52 12.27
CA LEU A 98 -0.40 -0.49 12.64
C LEU A 98 -0.13 -1.10 14.01
N ILE A 99 1.15 -1.38 14.33
CA ILE A 99 1.53 -1.88 15.65
C ILE A 99 1.22 -0.84 16.72
N LEU A 100 1.46 0.45 16.46
CA LEU A 100 1.26 1.53 17.43
C LEU A 100 -0.21 1.93 17.62
N MET A 101 -1.07 1.70 16.63
CA MET A 101 -2.49 2.04 16.66
C MET A 101 -3.25 1.52 17.90
N PRO A 102 -3.10 0.24 18.32
CA PRO A 102 -3.77 -0.27 19.53
C PRO A 102 -3.15 0.16 20.86
N TYR A 103 -1.97 0.80 20.89
CA TYR A 103 -1.32 1.25 22.13
C TYR A 103 -1.70 2.70 22.52
N ARG A 104 -2.76 3.23 21.93
CA ARG A 104 -3.32 4.57 22.16
C ARG A 104 -4.79 4.41 22.53
#